data_AF-A0A6P3Z7J0-F1
#
_entry.id   AF-A0A6P3Z7J0-F1
#
_cell.length_a   1.000
_cell.length_b   1.000
_cell.length_c   1.000
_cell.angle_alpha   90.00
_cell.angle_beta   90.00
_cell.angle_gamma   90.00
#
_symmetry.space_group_name_H-M   'P 1'
#
loop_
_entity.id
_entity.type
_entity.pdbx_description
1 polymer ?
#
loop_
_entity_poly.entity_id
_entity_poly.type
_entity_poly.pdbx_seq_one_letter_code
_entity_poly.pdbx_strand_id
1 'polypeptide(L)'
;MEAGLKWFELECLSSDKEYEGKPKINYVTVFERPGLQEFLKQISEFADLILFTAGLEGYARPLVDRIDSENRFSLRLYRPSTVSTHVK
;
A
#
# COMPACT_ATOMS: atom_id res chain seq x y z
N MET A 1 -8.18 -17.00 20.12
CA MET A 1 -7.62 -17.59 18.89
C MET A 1 -7.64 -16.51 17.83
N GLU A 2 -6.49 -15.93 17.50
CA GLU A 2 -6.39 -15.05 16.32
C GLU A 2 -6.78 -15.87 15.09
N ALA A 3 -7.64 -15.34 14.23
CA ALA A 3 -8.20 -16.04 13.08
C ALA A 3 -7.18 -16.31 11.94
N GLY A 4 -5.89 -16.46 12.24
CA GLY A 4 -4.83 -16.65 11.25
C GLY A 4 -4.64 -15.47 10.30
N LEU A 5 -5.21 -14.30 10.62
CA LEU A 5 -5.10 -13.10 9.81
C LEU A 5 -3.71 -12.50 9.99
N LYS A 6 -2.94 -12.43 8.90
CA LYS A 6 -1.69 -11.68 8.87
C LYS A 6 -2.01 -10.20 8.92
N TRP A 7 -1.38 -9.48 9.84
CA TRP A 7 -1.52 -8.04 9.98
C TRP A 7 -0.20 -7.42 10.40
N PHE A 8 -0.06 -6.11 10.16
CA PHE A 8 1.09 -5.35 10.62
C PHE A 8 0.75 -3.88 10.82
N GLU A 9 1.56 -3.19 11.63
CA GLU A 9 1.53 -1.74 11.74
C GLU A 9 2.51 -1.08 10.77
N LEU A 10 2.10 0.06 10.24
CA LEU A 10 2.85 0.88 9.30
C LEU A 10 2.92 2.33 9.80
N GLU A 11 4.14 2.85 9.90
CA GLU A 11 4.38 4.27 10.16
C GLU A 11 4.24 5.08 8.86
N CYS A 12 3.41 6.11 8.91
CA CYS A 12 3.09 6.95 7.77
C CYS A 12 3.43 8.40 8.10
N LEU A 13 4.35 8.99 7.34
CA LEU A 13 4.68 10.39 7.46
C LEU A 13 3.53 11.23 6.89
N SER A 14 2.93 12.07 7.71
CA SER A 14 1.96 13.06 7.24
C SER A 14 2.65 14.34 6.78
N SER A 15 2.00 15.04 5.85
CA SER A 15 2.43 16.37 5.40
C SER A 15 2.20 17.46 6.46
N ASP A 16 1.41 17.14 7.49
CA ASP A 16 1.16 18.03 8.61
C ASP A 16 2.43 18.11 9.48
N LYS A 17 2.90 19.34 9.67
CA LYS A 17 4.02 19.62 10.57
C LYS A 17 3.49 19.77 11.99
N GLU A 18 4.14 19.13 12.94
CA GLU A 18 3.97 19.46 14.35
C GLU A 18 4.43 20.90 14.62
N TYR A 19 4.03 21.46 15.76
CA TYR A 19 4.36 22.83 16.16
C TYR A 19 5.88 23.11 16.20
N GLU A 20 6.71 22.06 16.33
CA GLU A 20 8.18 22.13 16.29
C GLU A 20 8.80 21.88 14.89
N GLY A 21 7.99 21.76 13.83
CA GLY A 21 8.48 21.47 12.47
C GLY A 21 8.85 20.01 12.22
N LYS A 22 8.65 19.11 13.20
CA LYS A 22 8.79 17.66 13.02
C LYS A 22 7.62 17.11 12.20
N PRO A 23 7.85 16.15 11.29
CA PRO A 23 6.77 15.51 10.56
C PRO A 23 5.93 14.66 11.52
N LYS A 24 4.61 14.86 11.52
CA LYS A 24 3.71 14.05 12.34
C LYS A 24 3.64 12.62 11.78
N ILE A 25 3.89 11.63 12.62
CA ILE A 25 3.82 10.20 12.29
C ILE A 25 2.41 9.69 12.61
N ASN A 26 1.76 9.06 11.64
CA ASN A 26 0.51 8.33 11.84
C ASN A 26 0.77 6.82 11.78
N TYR A 27 0.12 6.06 12.65
CA TYR A 27 0.18 4.60 12.65
C TYR A 27 -1.05 4.04 11.94
N VAL A 28 -0.84 3.15 10.99
CA VAL A 28 -1.92 2.46 10.26
C VAL A 28 -1.80 0.95 10.47
N THR A 29 -2.87 0.32 10.92
CA THR A 29 -2.97 -1.14 10.98
C THR A 29 -3.42 -1.69 9.63
N VAL A 30 -2.61 -2.56 9.05
CA VAL A 30 -2.88 -3.22 7.77
C VAL A 30 -3.24 -4.68 8.03
N PHE A 31 -4.35 -5.12 7.46
CA PHE A 31 -4.77 -6.52 7.48
C PHE A 31 -4.60 -7.09 6.08
N GLU A 32 -3.77 -8.13 5.95
CA GLU A 32 -3.63 -8.84 4.69
C GLU A 32 -4.88 -9.68 4.42
N ARG A 33 -5.38 -9.61 3.19
CA ARG A 33 -6.44 -10.50 2.75
C ARG A 33 -5.92 -11.94 2.76
N PRO A 34 -6.65 -12.91 3.34
CA PRO A 34 -6.25 -14.32 3.29
C PRO A 34 -5.96 -14.76 1.85
N GLY A 35 -4.82 -15.43 1.65
CA GLY A 35 -4.37 -15.91 0.33
C GLY A 35 -3.59 -14.88 -0.52
N LEU A 36 -3.36 -13.65 -0.04
CA LEU A 36 -2.65 -12.61 -0.80
C LEU A 36 -1.32 -13.08 -1.40
N GLN A 37 -0.47 -13.72 -0.59
CA GLN A 37 0.87 -14.15 -1.03
C GLN A 37 0.80 -15.24 -2.12
N GLU A 38 -0.07 -16.23 -1.94
CA GLU A 38 -0.25 -17.30 -2.93
C GLU A 38 -0.86 -16.75 -4.22
N PHE A 39 -1.82 -15.82 -4.10
CA PHE A 39 -2.40 -15.12 -5.25
C PHE A 39 -1.32 -14.38 -6.05
N LEU A 40 -0.50 -13.55 -5.40
CA LEU A 40 0.57 -12.80 -6.06
C LEU A 40 1.58 -13.72 -6.75
N LYS A 41 1.93 -14.85 -6.11
CA LYS A 41 2.80 -15.86 -6.70
C LYS A 41 2.19 -16.44 -7.98
N GLN A 42 0.99 -17.01 -7.91
CA GLN A 42 0.36 -17.69 -9.04
C GLN A 42 0.08 -16.74 -10.21
N ILE A 43 -0.41 -15.53 -9.94
CA ILE A 43 -0.73 -14.57 -11.00
C ILE A 43 0.52 -14.02 -11.70
N SER A 44 1.65 -13.92 -10.98
CA SER A 44 2.93 -13.50 -11.56
C SER A 44 3.51 -14.50 -12.57
N GLU A 45 3.03 -15.75 -12.60
CA GLU A 45 3.50 -16.76 -13.55
C GLU A 45 2.99 -16.53 -14.98
N PHE A 46 1.90 -15.77 -15.14
CA PHE A 46 1.26 -15.60 -16.46
C PHE A 46 0.81 -14.16 -16.78
N ALA A 47 1.01 -13.20 -15.88
CA ALA A 47 0.61 -11.82 -16.09
C ALA A 47 1.60 -10.82 -15.51
N ASP A 48 1.78 -9.69 -16.21
CA ASP A 48 2.46 -8.52 -15.67
C ASP A 48 1.57 -7.85 -14.62
N LEU A 49 2.11 -7.71 -13.40
CA LEU A 49 1.35 -7.14 -12.30
C LEU A 49 1.56 -5.64 -12.22
N ILE A 50 0.50 -4.87 -12.41
CA ILE A 50 0.49 -3.42 -12.22
C ILE A 50 -0.35 -3.08 -10.99
N LEU A 51 0.27 -2.46 -9.99
CA LEU A 51 -0.44 -1.89 -8.86
C LEU A 51 -1.10 -0.58 -9.31
N PHE A 52 -2.40 -0.44 -9.10
CA PHE A 52 -3.10 0.83 -9.30
C PHE A 52 -3.93 1.18 -8.06
N THR A 53 -3.64 2.33 -7.44
CA THR A 53 -4.29 2.76 -6.21
C THR A 53 -4.57 4.26 -6.17
N ALA A 54 -5.68 4.63 -5.55
CA ALA A 54 -5.96 6.02 -5.17
C ALA A 54 -5.14 6.45 -3.92
N GLY A 55 -4.32 5.57 -3.34
CA GLY A 55 -3.42 5.90 -2.23
C GLY A 55 -2.35 6.92 -2.62
N LEU A 56 -2.04 7.85 -1.71
CA LEU A 56 -0.85 8.69 -1.84
C LEU A 56 0.40 7.81 -1.76
N GLU A 57 1.42 8.13 -2.56
CA GLU A 57 2.63 7.33 -2.65
C GLU A 57 3.36 7.18 -1.31
N GLY A 58 3.41 8.23 -0.48
CA GLY A 58 4.05 8.19 0.84
C GLY A 58 3.43 7.18 1.82
N TYR A 59 2.16 6.82 1.63
CA TYR A 59 1.49 5.76 2.37
C TYR A 59 1.59 4.41 1.64
N ALA A 60 1.28 4.41 0.34
CA ALA A 60 1.09 3.19 -0.41
C ALA A 60 2.40 2.47 -0.74
N ARG A 61 3.50 3.20 -0.97
CA ARG A 61 4.80 2.60 -1.29
C ARG A 61 5.32 1.69 -0.17
N PRO A 62 5.48 2.14 1.09
CA PRO A 62 6.01 1.26 2.14
C PRO A 62 5.06 0.11 2.50
N LEU A 63 3.75 0.26 2.30
CA LEU A 63 2.80 -0.86 2.39
C LEU A 63 3.10 -1.92 1.32
N VAL A 64 3.23 -1.50 0.07
CA VAL A 64 3.46 -2.38 -1.08
C VAL A 64 4.81 -3.10 -0.95
N ASP A 65 5.86 -2.39 -0.53
CA ASP A 65 7.18 -2.97 -0.28
C ASP A 65 7.12 -4.13 0.73
N ARG A 66 6.19 -4.06 1.70
CA ARG A 66 6.01 -5.09 2.71
C ARG A 66 5.21 -6.30 2.21
N ILE A 67 4.19 -6.09 1.37
CA ILE A 67 3.37 -7.20 0.83
C ILE A 67 3.97 -7.86 -0.40
N ASP A 68 4.83 -7.18 -1.15
CA ASP A 68 5.48 -7.68 -2.36
C ASP A 68 7.01 -7.71 -2.20
N SER A 69 7.49 -8.54 -1.27
CA SER A 69 8.93 -8.67 -0.98
C SER A 69 9.75 -9.26 -2.13
N GLU A 70 9.10 -9.86 -3.13
CA GLU A 70 9.74 -10.42 -4.32
C GLU A 70 9.68 -9.49 -5.53
N ASN A 71 9.18 -8.26 -5.35
CA ASN A 71 9.10 -7.22 -6.39
C ASN A 71 8.41 -7.71 -7.68
N ARG A 72 7.25 -8.36 -7.52
CA ARG A 72 6.41 -8.88 -8.61
C ARG A 72 5.66 -7.78 -9.37
N PHE A 73 5.37 -6.64 -8.73
CA PHE A 73 4.74 -5.51 -9.42
C PHE A 73 5.73 -4.81 -10.36
N SER A 74 5.51 -4.94 -11.67
CA SER A 74 6.35 -4.32 -12.71
C SER A 74 6.13 -2.81 -12.86
N LEU A 75 4.95 -2.32 -12.47
CA LEU A 75 4.62 -0.89 -12.44
C LEU A 75 3.72 -0.57 -11.25
N ARG A 76 3.92 0.60 -10.65
CA ARG A 76 3.14 1.10 -9.51
C ARG A 76 2.57 2.48 -9.83
N LEU A 77 1.26 2.54 -9.95
CA LEU A 77 0.48 3.74 -10.26
C LEU A 77 -0.25 4.21 -9.00
N TYR A 78 0.25 5.29 -8.40
CA TYR A 78 -0.34 5.91 -7.20
C TYR A 78 -1.37 6.98 -7.57
N ARG A 79 -1.88 7.71 -6.57
CA ARG A 79 -2.88 8.77 -6.75
C ARG A 79 -2.62 9.74 -7.92
N PRO A 80 -1.39 10.20 -8.22
CA PRO A 80 -1.17 11.08 -9.38
C PRO A 80 -1.57 10.46 -10.73
N SER A 81 -1.73 9.13 -10.80
CA SER A 81 -2.20 8.40 -11.99
C SER A 81 -3.73 8.28 -12.05
N THR A 82 -4.45 8.85 -11.10
CA THR A 82 -5.93 8.89 -11.08
C THR A 82 -6.44 10.20 -11.69
N VAL A 83 -7.64 10.17 -12.27
CA VAL A 83 -8.34 11.39 -12.70
C VAL A 83 -9.24 11.90 -11.58
N SER A 84 -9.40 13.22 -11.48
CA SER A 84 -10.40 13.81 -10.57
C SER A 84 -11.80 13.67 -11.18
N THR A 85 -12.71 13.03 -10.46
CA THR A 85 -14.13 13.07 -10.79
C THR A 85 -14.70 14.40 -10.33
N HIS A 86 -15.15 15.24 -11.27
CA HIS A 86 -15.99 16.39 -10.93
C HIS A 86 -17.37 15.87 -10.54
N VAL A 87 -17.71 15.94 -9.25
CA VAL A 87 -19.08 15.69 -8.80
C VAL A 87 -19.93 16.86 -9.31
N LYS A 88 -20.87 16.57 -10.21
CA LYS A 88 -21.87 17.53 -10.68
C LYS A 88 -22.88 17.84 -9.59
#